data_AF-A0A1R1D0R2-F1
#
_entry.id   AF-A0A1R1D0R2-F1
#
_cell.length_a   1.000
_cell.length_b   1.000
_cell.length_c   1.000
_cell.angle_alpha   90.00
_cell.angle_beta   90.00
_cell.angle_gamma   90.00
#
_symmetry.space_group_name_H-M   'P 1'
#
loop_
_entity.id
_entity.type
_entity.pdbx_description
1 polymer ?
#
loop_
_entity_poly.entity_id
_entity_poly.type
_entity_poly.pdbx_seq_one_letter_code
_entity_poly.pdbx_strand_id
1 'polypeptide(L)'
;MANRVTINADLAAGTINRNIYGHFSEHLGRCIYEGIWVGEDSPIPNTNGIRNDIVAALKQLKIPVLRWPGGCFADEYHWKDGIGPREARKRMINTHWGGVVENNHFGTHEFLMLCEMLECEPYISGNVGSGTVQEMSEWVEYMTFDGVSPMAELRQENGREKPWNVKYFGVGNENWGCGGNMRPEYYADLYRRYQTYVRNYGENKIHKIACGPNVDDYRWMEVLMREAHGMMDSISLHYYTIPGETWHEKGAATGFNEDEWYSTLKKALTMDELIERHSTIMDRYDPSKRIGLIVDEWGTWFDVEPGTNPGFLYQQNTIRDALVAGVTLNIFHDHCDRVQMANIAQVINVLQSVILTEGEKMVLTPTYHVFDMYKVHQDATLLTTSIDSQDYAHNEQKIPQVSVSASKDAEGRIHVSLCNLDNQSGADVEIDLRGLASAGLKVTGTELTASIKDAHNTFEQPDAVVPTAYQAFTVNGTTISAKLSPMSVTVLELISE
;
A
#
# COMPACT_ATOMS: atom_id res chain seq x y z
N MET A 1 -8.88 22.44 25.64
CA MET A 1 -9.82 21.30 25.78
C MET A 1 -9.02 20.05 25.44
N ALA A 2 -9.43 18.84 25.83
CA ALA A 2 -8.70 17.62 25.51
C ALA A 2 -9.39 16.89 24.35
N ASN A 3 -8.64 16.19 23.51
CA ASN A 3 -9.21 15.28 22.52
C ASN A 3 -9.83 14.09 23.27
N ARG A 4 -11.02 13.63 22.88
CA ARG A 4 -11.72 12.57 23.59
C ARG A 4 -12.04 11.40 22.68
N VAL A 5 -11.54 10.22 23.04
CA VAL A 5 -11.74 8.97 22.31
C VAL A 5 -12.58 8.04 23.17
N THR A 6 -13.62 7.43 22.60
CA THR A 6 -14.36 6.33 23.22
C THR A 6 -14.18 5.08 22.38
N ILE A 7 -13.72 3.99 23.00
CA ILE A 7 -13.52 2.68 22.36
C ILE A 7 -14.44 1.68 23.04
N ASN A 8 -15.30 1.03 22.26
CA ASN A 8 -16.19 -0.02 22.76
C ASN A 8 -15.55 -1.40 22.48
N ALA A 9 -14.86 -1.98 23.46
CA ALA A 9 -14.10 -3.23 23.30
C ALA A 9 -14.97 -4.47 23.05
N ASP A 10 -16.27 -4.37 23.36
CA ASP A 10 -17.32 -5.36 23.19
C ASP A 10 -18.09 -5.22 21.87
N LEU A 11 -17.85 -4.15 21.09
CA LEU A 11 -18.50 -3.91 19.80
C LEU A 11 -17.48 -4.00 18.66
N ALA A 12 -17.61 -5.06 17.87
CA ALA A 12 -16.84 -5.26 16.64
C ALA A 12 -17.51 -4.55 15.45
N ALA A 13 -16.73 -3.86 14.63
CA ALA A 13 -17.19 -3.19 13.41
C ALA A 13 -16.86 -3.98 12.13
N GLY A 14 -15.78 -4.78 12.13
CA GLY A 14 -15.35 -5.56 10.98
C GLY A 14 -13.99 -6.22 11.23
N THR A 15 -13.47 -6.91 10.22
CA THR A 15 -12.09 -7.42 10.22
C THR A 15 -11.24 -6.52 9.33
N ILE A 16 -10.17 -5.97 9.88
CA ILE A 16 -9.18 -5.21 9.13
C ILE A 16 -8.38 -6.22 8.31
N ASN A 17 -8.73 -6.37 7.04
CA ASN A 17 -8.07 -7.31 6.15
C ASN A 17 -6.57 -7.00 6.10
N ARG A 18 -5.69 -7.98 6.37
CA ARG A 18 -4.24 -7.76 6.34
C ARG A 18 -3.77 -7.10 5.05
N ASN A 19 -4.44 -7.35 3.92
CA ASN A 19 -4.04 -6.80 2.61
C ASN A 19 -4.24 -5.29 2.50
N ILE A 20 -4.87 -4.61 3.46
CA ILE A 20 -4.81 -3.14 3.60
C ILE A 20 -3.36 -2.65 3.75
N TYR A 21 -2.47 -3.51 4.23
CA TYR A 21 -1.03 -3.26 4.37
C TYR A 21 -0.21 -3.75 3.17
N GLY A 22 -0.83 -3.84 1.99
CA GLY A 22 -0.15 -4.28 0.77
C GLY A 22 0.87 -3.26 0.27
N HIS A 23 1.75 -3.74 -0.61
CA HIS A 23 2.77 -2.92 -1.25
C HIS A 23 2.74 -3.09 -2.77
N PHE A 24 3.39 -2.17 -3.47
CA PHE A 24 3.45 -2.12 -4.92
C PHE A 24 4.90 -1.94 -5.41
N SER A 25 5.35 -2.81 -6.33
CA SER A 25 6.65 -2.74 -6.99
C SER A 25 6.50 -2.74 -8.51
N GLU A 26 6.76 -1.59 -9.15
CA GLU A 26 6.82 -1.47 -10.61
C GLU A 26 8.24 -1.66 -11.12
N HIS A 27 8.38 -2.13 -12.36
CA HIS A 27 9.61 -1.91 -13.12
C HIS A 27 9.79 -0.40 -13.39
N LEU A 28 10.28 0.31 -12.38
CA LEU A 28 10.44 1.77 -12.38
C LEU A 28 11.71 2.13 -11.62
N GLY A 29 12.58 2.91 -12.25
CA GLY A 29 13.79 3.44 -11.61
C GLY A 29 14.63 2.34 -10.97
N ARG A 30 14.78 2.41 -9.65
CA ARG A 30 15.55 1.44 -8.86
C ARG A 30 14.66 0.63 -7.90
N CYS A 31 13.37 0.50 -8.19
CA CYS A 31 12.47 -0.33 -7.38
C CYS A 31 12.84 -1.80 -7.50
N ILE A 32 12.86 -2.32 -8.74
CA ILE A 32 13.24 -3.71 -9.01
C ILE A 32 14.77 -3.86 -9.01
N TYR A 33 15.46 -3.19 -9.93
CA TYR A 33 16.91 -3.32 -10.05
C TYR A 33 17.61 -2.49 -8.99
N GLU A 34 18.61 -3.09 -8.32
CA GLU A 34 19.25 -2.61 -7.08
C GLU A 34 18.34 -2.68 -5.83
N GLY A 35 17.09 -2.23 -5.95
CA GLY A 35 16.14 -2.22 -4.83
C GLY A 35 15.73 -3.61 -4.38
N ILE A 36 15.49 -4.56 -5.29
CA ILE A 36 15.13 -5.96 -4.99
C ILE A 36 16.16 -6.90 -5.60
N TRP A 37 16.31 -6.81 -6.92
CA TRP A 37 17.14 -7.67 -7.74
C TRP A 37 18.52 -7.05 -7.95
N VAL A 38 19.53 -7.75 -7.44
CA VAL A 38 20.94 -7.41 -7.62
C VAL A 38 21.66 -8.39 -8.57
N GLY A 39 21.05 -9.55 -8.83
CA GLY A 39 21.65 -10.64 -9.62
C GLY A 39 22.48 -11.58 -8.75
N GLU A 40 22.54 -12.85 -9.14
CA GLU A 40 23.14 -13.93 -8.35
C GLU A 40 24.64 -13.73 -8.10
N ASP A 41 25.35 -13.15 -9.07
CA ASP A 41 26.79 -12.86 -8.98
C ASP A 41 27.12 -11.52 -8.31
N SER A 42 26.12 -10.80 -7.80
CA SER A 42 26.33 -9.53 -7.11
C SER A 42 27.15 -9.70 -5.82
N PRO A 43 28.06 -8.78 -5.50
CA PRO A 43 28.75 -8.78 -4.22
C PRO A 43 27.81 -8.42 -3.04
N ILE A 44 26.64 -7.82 -3.32
CA ILE A 44 25.63 -7.55 -2.30
C ILE A 44 25.06 -8.89 -1.81
N PRO A 45 25.06 -9.17 -0.50
CA PRO A 45 24.55 -10.43 0.04
C PRO A 45 23.11 -10.71 -0.43
N ASN A 46 22.94 -11.79 -1.18
CA ASN A 46 21.68 -12.11 -1.83
C ASN A 46 21.37 -13.62 -1.75
N THR A 47 20.11 -13.96 -1.96
CA THR A 47 19.63 -15.32 -2.16
C THR A 47 18.98 -15.36 -3.54
N ASN A 48 19.55 -16.16 -4.44
CA ASN A 48 19.09 -16.28 -5.83
C ASN A 48 18.94 -14.92 -6.54
N GLY A 49 19.82 -13.97 -6.27
CA GLY A 49 19.82 -12.63 -6.89
C GLY A 49 18.94 -11.59 -6.22
N ILE A 50 18.17 -11.94 -5.19
CA ILE A 50 17.39 -11.01 -4.37
C ILE A 50 18.18 -10.66 -3.11
N ARG A 51 18.39 -9.36 -2.84
CA ARG A 51 19.20 -8.90 -1.70
C ARG A 51 18.56 -9.25 -0.34
N ASN A 52 19.36 -9.77 0.58
CA ASN A 52 18.88 -10.40 1.83
C ASN A 52 18.40 -9.39 2.88
N ASP A 53 18.99 -8.20 2.90
CA ASP A 53 18.62 -7.11 3.80
C ASP A 53 17.18 -6.62 3.56
N ILE A 54 16.77 -6.49 2.31
CA ILE A 54 15.39 -6.16 1.93
C ILE A 54 14.42 -7.27 2.31
N VAL A 55 14.77 -8.53 2.05
CA VAL A 55 13.92 -9.67 2.43
C VAL A 55 13.70 -9.68 3.94
N ALA A 56 14.76 -9.46 4.73
CA ALA A 56 14.65 -9.40 6.19
C ALA A 56 13.74 -8.25 6.66
N ALA A 57 13.93 -7.05 6.10
CA ALA A 57 13.14 -5.88 6.45
C ALA A 57 11.66 -6.05 6.08
N LEU A 58 11.35 -6.51 4.87
CA LEU A 58 9.96 -6.70 4.42
C LEU A 58 9.25 -7.84 5.15
N LYS A 59 9.95 -8.93 5.52
CA LYS A 59 9.39 -9.98 6.39
C LYS A 59 9.07 -9.46 7.79
N GLN A 60 9.88 -8.54 8.32
CA GLN A 60 9.61 -7.92 9.61
C GLN A 60 8.31 -7.10 9.59
N LEU A 61 8.00 -6.43 8.48
CA LEU A 61 6.71 -5.75 8.27
C LEU A 61 5.52 -6.70 8.18
N LYS A 62 5.77 -8.00 7.99
CA LYS A 62 4.74 -8.99 7.59
C LYS A 62 4.00 -8.52 6.35
N ILE A 63 4.74 -8.20 5.28
CA ILE A 63 4.14 -7.81 4.00
C ILE A 63 3.10 -8.87 3.56
N PRO A 64 1.82 -8.50 3.39
CA PRO A 64 0.75 -9.47 3.16
C PRO A 64 0.54 -9.76 1.67
N VAL A 65 0.75 -8.75 0.81
CA VAL A 65 0.57 -8.83 -0.64
C VAL A 65 1.51 -7.84 -1.34
N LEU A 66 2.05 -8.25 -2.49
CA LEU A 66 2.89 -7.40 -3.34
C LEU A 66 2.34 -7.37 -4.78
N ARG A 67 2.10 -6.16 -5.29
CA ARG A 67 1.62 -5.91 -6.67
C ARG A 67 2.79 -5.72 -7.64
N TRP A 68 2.74 -6.36 -8.81
CA TRP A 68 3.78 -6.32 -9.87
C TRP A 68 3.17 -6.74 -11.24
N PRO A 69 3.72 -6.40 -12.43
CA PRO A 69 4.91 -5.60 -12.74
C PRO A 69 4.67 -4.09 -12.74
N GLY A 70 3.44 -3.71 -12.42
CA GLY A 70 3.07 -2.40 -11.92
C GLY A 70 2.49 -1.43 -12.91
N GLY A 71 1.59 -0.57 -12.41
CA GLY A 71 1.24 0.71 -13.00
C GLY A 71 1.21 0.73 -14.52
N CYS A 72 1.80 1.79 -15.08
CA CYS A 72 1.86 1.98 -16.52
C CYS A 72 2.70 0.92 -17.23
N PHE A 73 3.76 0.40 -16.59
CA PHE A 73 4.60 -0.63 -17.19
C PHE A 73 3.82 -1.93 -17.49
N ALA A 74 2.84 -2.30 -16.65
CA ALA A 74 2.08 -3.53 -16.81
C ALA A 74 1.28 -3.58 -18.12
N ASP A 75 0.78 -2.45 -18.61
CA ASP A 75 0.04 -2.36 -19.88
C ASP A 75 0.96 -2.19 -21.11
N GLU A 76 2.29 -2.23 -20.92
CA GLU A 76 3.30 -2.42 -21.98
C GLU A 76 4.06 -3.76 -21.85
N TYR A 77 3.90 -4.44 -20.72
CA TYR A 77 4.64 -5.65 -20.42
C TYR A 77 4.09 -6.85 -21.19
N HIS A 78 5.00 -7.58 -21.86
CA HIS A 78 4.72 -8.85 -22.49
C HIS A 78 5.43 -9.97 -21.71
N TRP A 79 4.69 -10.70 -20.88
CA TRP A 79 5.27 -11.56 -19.85
C TRP A 79 6.25 -12.64 -20.34
N LYS A 80 6.10 -13.08 -21.61
CA LYS A 80 7.02 -14.03 -22.23
C LYS A 80 8.43 -13.47 -22.41
N ASP A 81 8.60 -12.15 -22.43
CA ASP A 81 9.90 -11.50 -22.49
C ASP A 81 10.69 -11.66 -21.18
N GLY A 82 9.99 -11.91 -20.06
CA GLY A 82 10.55 -12.11 -18.72
C GLY A 82 10.67 -13.57 -18.25
N ILE A 83 10.64 -14.56 -19.16
CA ILE A 83 10.86 -15.98 -18.83
C ILE A 83 11.96 -16.59 -19.71
N GLY A 84 12.35 -17.83 -19.44
CA GLY A 84 13.44 -18.48 -20.17
C GLY A 84 14.83 -18.11 -19.65
N PRO A 85 15.89 -18.60 -20.34
CA PRO A 85 17.27 -18.32 -19.97
C PRO A 85 17.53 -16.81 -19.85
N ARG A 86 17.92 -16.36 -18.66
CA ARG A 86 17.96 -14.94 -18.28
C ARG A 86 18.74 -14.07 -19.26
N GLU A 87 19.93 -14.52 -19.66
CA GLU A 87 20.81 -13.80 -20.59
C GLU A 87 20.28 -13.73 -22.04
N ALA A 88 19.26 -14.53 -22.38
CA ALA A 88 18.62 -14.54 -23.70
C ALA A 88 17.27 -13.81 -23.70
N ARG A 89 16.83 -13.26 -22.55
CA ARG A 89 15.57 -12.51 -22.45
C ARG A 89 15.63 -11.25 -23.29
N LYS A 90 14.47 -10.84 -23.82
CA LYS A 90 14.39 -9.65 -24.67
C LYS A 90 14.62 -8.41 -23.82
N ARG A 91 15.28 -7.43 -24.42
CA ARG A 91 15.33 -6.07 -23.89
C ARG A 91 14.11 -5.30 -24.36
N MET A 92 13.59 -4.44 -23.50
CA MET A 92 12.48 -3.53 -23.78
C MET A 92 12.91 -2.10 -23.43
N ILE A 93 12.25 -1.10 -24.00
CA ILE A 93 12.40 0.28 -23.56
C ILE A 93 11.29 0.56 -22.57
N ASN A 94 11.65 0.95 -21.35
CA ASN A 94 10.69 1.47 -20.39
C ASN A 94 10.32 2.89 -20.80
N THR A 95 9.24 3.02 -21.58
CA THR A 95 8.89 4.27 -22.28
C THR A 95 8.41 5.36 -21.31
N HIS A 96 7.64 4.96 -20.30
CA HIS A 96 7.09 5.84 -19.27
C HIS A 96 8.18 6.37 -18.34
N TRP A 97 9.15 5.51 -17.97
CA TRP A 97 10.08 5.79 -16.88
C TRP A 97 11.52 6.03 -17.37
N GLY A 98 11.72 7.18 -18.01
CA GLY A 98 13.04 7.68 -18.40
C GLY A 98 13.61 7.08 -19.69
N GLY A 99 12.86 6.25 -20.41
CA GLY A 99 13.30 5.67 -21.70
C GLY A 99 14.48 4.72 -21.57
N VAL A 100 14.66 4.13 -20.38
CA VAL A 100 15.79 3.24 -20.09
C VAL A 100 15.56 1.84 -20.60
N VAL A 101 16.64 1.10 -20.82
CA VAL A 101 16.58 -0.28 -21.27
C VAL A 101 16.25 -1.20 -20.09
N GLU A 102 15.09 -1.83 -20.17
CA GLU A 102 14.65 -2.95 -19.33
C GLU A 102 15.26 -4.25 -19.89
N ASN A 103 16.00 -5.00 -19.07
CA ASN A 103 16.66 -6.25 -19.51
C ASN A 103 15.82 -7.51 -19.23
N ASN A 104 14.71 -7.39 -18.51
CA ASN A 104 13.81 -8.47 -18.09
C ASN A 104 14.49 -9.55 -17.25
N HIS A 105 15.62 -9.26 -16.59
CA HIS A 105 16.32 -10.24 -15.74
C HIS A 105 15.49 -10.62 -14.51
N PHE A 106 14.64 -9.71 -14.05
CA PHE A 106 13.58 -9.99 -13.08
C PHE A 106 12.25 -10.14 -13.82
N GLY A 107 11.68 -11.34 -13.80
CA GLY A 107 10.40 -11.62 -14.45
C GLY A 107 9.51 -12.52 -13.60
N THR A 108 8.64 -13.30 -14.24
CA THR A 108 7.60 -14.09 -13.53
C THR A 108 8.19 -15.02 -12.46
N HIS A 109 9.28 -15.73 -12.77
CA HIS A 109 9.89 -16.66 -11.83
C HIS A 109 10.54 -15.94 -10.64
N GLU A 110 11.28 -14.86 -10.91
CA GLU A 110 11.96 -14.10 -9.87
C GLU A 110 10.96 -13.38 -8.94
N PHE A 111 9.86 -12.86 -9.50
CA PHE A 111 8.79 -12.23 -8.71
C PHE A 111 8.04 -13.23 -7.82
N LEU A 112 7.67 -14.41 -8.35
CA LEU A 112 6.98 -15.41 -7.55
C LEU A 112 7.91 -16.03 -6.49
N MET A 113 9.21 -16.15 -6.79
CA MET A 113 10.22 -16.52 -5.80
C MET A 113 10.34 -15.46 -4.69
N LEU A 114 10.34 -14.18 -5.03
CA LEU A 114 10.33 -13.09 -4.04
C LEU A 114 9.13 -13.24 -3.10
N CYS A 115 7.93 -13.47 -3.65
CA CYS A 115 6.72 -13.65 -2.84
C CYS A 115 6.82 -14.90 -1.92
N GLU A 116 7.38 -16.01 -2.41
CA GLU A 116 7.66 -17.20 -1.59
C GLU A 116 8.66 -16.89 -0.46
N MET A 117 9.72 -16.12 -0.71
CA MET A 117 10.70 -15.72 0.30
C MET A 117 10.11 -14.80 1.37
N LEU A 118 9.26 -13.87 0.96
CA LEU A 118 8.57 -12.91 1.82
C LEU A 118 7.37 -13.51 2.57
N GLU A 119 6.89 -14.68 2.14
CA GLU A 119 5.66 -15.32 2.63
C GLU A 119 4.42 -14.42 2.40
N CYS A 120 4.41 -13.70 1.28
CA CYS A 120 3.32 -12.80 0.89
C CYS A 120 2.55 -13.32 -0.33
N GLU A 121 1.32 -12.83 -0.50
CA GLU A 121 0.51 -13.16 -1.67
C GLU A 121 1.03 -12.41 -2.91
N PRO A 122 1.17 -13.06 -4.08
CA PRO A 122 1.41 -12.36 -5.33
C PRO A 122 0.12 -11.71 -5.85
N TYR A 123 0.22 -10.43 -6.22
CA TYR A 123 -0.77 -9.71 -7.03
C TYR A 123 -0.15 -9.36 -8.39
N ILE A 124 -0.59 -10.06 -9.44
CA ILE A 124 -0.15 -9.83 -10.82
C ILE A 124 -1.08 -8.82 -11.52
N SER A 125 -0.52 -7.82 -12.19
CA SER A 125 -1.24 -6.92 -13.09
C SER A 125 -1.04 -7.34 -14.55
N GLY A 126 -2.10 -7.80 -15.21
CA GLY A 126 -2.07 -8.26 -16.59
C GLY A 126 -2.28 -7.13 -17.60
N ASN A 127 -1.62 -7.23 -18.74
CA ASN A 127 -1.69 -6.24 -19.82
C ASN A 127 -3.02 -6.31 -20.61
N VAL A 128 -3.78 -5.21 -20.61
CA VAL A 128 -4.98 -5.03 -21.45
C VAL A 128 -4.73 -4.03 -22.58
N GLY A 129 -4.04 -2.94 -22.28
CA GLY A 129 -3.85 -1.79 -23.17
C GLY A 129 -3.15 -2.14 -24.48
N SER A 130 -2.09 -2.95 -24.41
CA SER A 130 -1.31 -3.39 -25.59
C SER A 130 -1.22 -4.91 -25.76
N GLY A 131 -1.61 -5.66 -24.72
CA GLY A 131 -1.61 -7.12 -24.71
C GLY A 131 -2.83 -7.74 -25.36
N THR A 132 -2.82 -9.07 -25.50
CA THR A 132 -3.96 -9.81 -26.06
C THR A 132 -4.68 -10.66 -25.01
N VAL A 133 -5.95 -10.99 -25.27
CA VAL A 133 -6.72 -11.93 -24.43
C VAL A 133 -5.99 -13.26 -24.26
N GLN A 134 -5.41 -13.78 -25.35
CA GLN A 134 -4.67 -15.04 -25.32
C GLN A 134 -3.42 -14.94 -24.45
N GLU A 135 -2.65 -13.86 -24.60
CA GLU A 135 -1.44 -13.64 -23.82
C GLU A 135 -1.71 -13.65 -22.31
N MET A 136 -2.74 -12.94 -21.85
CA MET A 136 -3.14 -12.92 -20.45
C MET A 136 -3.62 -14.30 -19.98
N SER A 137 -4.43 -14.98 -20.79
CA SER A 137 -4.91 -16.34 -20.50
C SER A 137 -3.76 -17.34 -20.35
N GLU A 138 -2.78 -17.28 -21.25
CA GLU A 138 -1.58 -18.13 -21.24
C GLU A 138 -0.69 -17.83 -20.04
N TRP A 139 -0.64 -16.59 -19.57
CA TRP A 139 0.14 -16.26 -18.36
C TRP A 139 -0.43 -16.95 -17.12
N VAL A 140 -1.76 -16.91 -16.96
CA VAL A 140 -2.45 -17.58 -15.84
C VAL A 140 -2.24 -19.10 -15.93
N GLU A 141 -2.36 -19.68 -17.12
CA GLU A 141 -2.08 -21.11 -17.36
C GLU A 141 -0.63 -21.46 -17.00
N TYR A 142 0.33 -20.69 -17.49
CA TYR A 142 1.76 -20.87 -17.20
C TYR A 142 2.03 -20.91 -15.70
N MET A 143 1.46 -19.96 -14.94
CA MET A 143 1.70 -19.86 -13.50
C MET A 143 0.97 -20.94 -12.69
N THR A 144 -0.25 -21.33 -13.06
CA THR A 144 -1.17 -22.03 -12.14
C THR A 144 -1.62 -23.42 -12.60
N PHE A 145 -1.40 -23.81 -13.86
CA PHE A 145 -1.87 -25.11 -14.36
C PHE A 145 -0.94 -26.27 -13.93
N ASP A 146 -1.54 -27.32 -13.38
CA ASP A 146 -0.88 -28.53 -12.85
C ASP A 146 -0.88 -29.72 -13.83
N GLY A 147 -1.60 -29.60 -14.95
CA GLY A 147 -1.65 -30.63 -15.99
C GLY A 147 -0.54 -30.52 -17.04
N VAL A 148 -0.79 -31.14 -18.19
CA VAL A 148 0.12 -31.12 -19.35
C VAL A 148 -0.43 -30.17 -20.40
N SER A 149 0.31 -29.11 -20.69
CA SER A 149 0.02 -28.15 -21.75
C SER A 149 1.32 -27.45 -22.17
N PRO A 150 1.35 -26.79 -23.35
CA PRO A 150 2.53 -26.04 -23.76
C PRO A 150 3.00 -25.01 -22.73
N MET A 151 2.10 -24.35 -22.00
CA MET A 151 2.48 -23.36 -20.99
C MET A 151 2.96 -24.00 -19.69
N ALA A 152 2.36 -25.11 -19.26
CA ALA A 152 2.84 -25.82 -18.07
C ALA A 152 4.21 -26.49 -18.32
N GLU A 153 4.40 -27.11 -19.49
CA GLU A 153 5.70 -27.69 -19.90
C GLU A 153 6.77 -26.60 -19.98
N LEU A 154 6.46 -25.43 -20.56
CA LEU A 154 7.40 -24.30 -20.62
C LEU A 154 7.78 -23.79 -19.22
N ARG A 155 6.85 -23.79 -18.25
CA ARG A 155 7.17 -23.44 -16.85
C ARG A 155 8.16 -24.45 -16.25
N GLN A 156 7.93 -25.74 -16.49
CA GLN A 156 8.79 -26.83 -16.02
C GLN A 156 10.19 -26.76 -16.62
N GLU A 157 10.29 -26.52 -17.94
CA GLU A 157 11.55 -26.29 -18.64
C GLU A 157 12.34 -25.11 -18.05
N ASN A 158 11.62 -24.07 -17.62
CA ASN A 158 12.20 -22.89 -16.97
C ASN A 158 12.53 -23.09 -15.48
N GLY A 159 12.47 -24.32 -14.96
CA GLY A 159 12.95 -24.67 -13.63
C GLY A 159 11.89 -24.72 -12.54
N ARG A 160 10.59 -24.58 -12.86
CA ARG A 160 9.50 -24.71 -11.89
C ARG A 160 8.56 -25.87 -12.24
N GLU A 161 8.73 -26.99 -11.54
CA GLU A 161 7.93 -28.21 -11.75
C GLU A 161 6.43 -28.01 -11.45
N LYS A 162 6.12 -27.63 -10.21
CA LYS A 162 4.73 -27.44 -9.72
C LYS A 162 4.23 -26.02 -9.98
N PRO A 163 2.93 -25.80 -10.21
CA PRO A 163 2.39 -24.44 -10.31
C PRO A 163 2.63 -23.63 -9.03
N TRP A 164 2.50 -22.31 -9.14
CA TRP A 164 2.36 -21.41 -8.00
C TRP A 164 0.89 -21.23 -7.64
N ASN A 165 0.65 -20.82 -6.39
CA ASN A 165 -0.64 -20.28 -6.00
C ASN A 165 -0.63 -18.77 -6.28
N VAL A 166 -1.39 -18.34 -7.27
CA VAL A 166 -1.56 -16.92 -7.60
C VAL A 166 -3.01 -16.56 -7.32
N LYS A 167 -3.23 -15.71 -6.33
CA LYS A 167 -4.58 -15.33 -5.91
C LYS A 167 -5.05 -14.09 -6.64
N TYR A 168 -4.33 -12.98 -6.55
CA TYR A 168 -4.83 -11.69 -7.03
C TYR A 168 -4.36 -11.41 -8.46
N PHE A 169 -5.30 -11.05 -9.34
CA PHE A 169 -5.02 -10.74 -10.74
C PHE A 169 -5.78 -9.50 -11.21
N GLY A 170 -5.04 -8.44 -11.50
CA GLY A 170 -5.54 -7.19 -12.09
C GLY A 170 -5.67 -7.34 -13.60
N VAL A 171 -6.82 -6.95 -14.13
CA VAL A 171 -7.12 -7.04 -15.56
C VAL A 171 -6.97 -5.65 -16.17
N GLY A 172 -5.72 -5.26 -16.43
CA GLY A 172 -5.34 -3.91 -16.85
C GLY A 172 -5.09 -2.98 -15.67
N ASN A 173 -4.32 -1.93 -15.94
CA ASN A 173 -4.01 -0.84 -15.02
C ASN A 173 -4.26 0.52 -15.71
N GLU A 174 -4.76 1.49 -14.94
CA GLU A 174 -4.97 2.89 -15.35
C GLU A 174 -5.43 3.03 -16.80
N ASN A 175 -6.43 2.23 -17.20
CA ASN A 175 -6.83 2.14 -18.60
C ASN A 175 -7.47 3.45 -19.09
N TRP A 176 -7.90 4.33 -18.18
CA TRP A 176 -8.28 5.72 -18.47
C TRP A 176 -7.12 6.61 -18.93
N GLY A 177 -5.88 6.26 -18.60
CA GLY A 177 -4.66 7.00 -18.87
C GLY A 177 -3.64 6.18 -19.66
N CYS A 178 -2.50 5.85 -19.04
CA CYS A 178 -1.41 5.15 -19.72
C CYS A 178 -1.79 3.77 -20.26
N GLY A 179 -2.77 3.08 -19.65
CA GLY A 179 -3.27 1.79 -20.11
C GLY A 179 -4.19 1.84 -21.34
N GLY A 180 -4.26 2.97 -22.07
CA GLY A 180 -4.94 3.05 -23.37
C GLY A 180 -5.89 4.23 -23.58
N ASN A 181 -5.93 5.24 -22.69
CA ASN A 181 -6.79 6.43 -22.78
C ASN A 181 -8.26 6.10 -23.05
N MET A 182 -8.77 5.07 -22.36
CA MET A 182 -10.08 4.49 -22.61
C MET A 182 -11.18 5.28 -21.90
N ARG A 183 -12.38 5.28 -22.50
CA ARG A 183 -13.61 5.61 -21.77
C ARG A 183 -13.99 4.41 -20.88
N PRO A 184 -14.64 4.63 -19.72
CA PRO A 184 -15.04 3.53 -18.84
C PRO A 184 -15.97 2.52 -19.52
N GLU A 185 -16.83 2.95 -20.45
CA GLU A 185 -17.70 2.02 -21.20
C GLU A 185 -16.88 1.05 -22.06
N TYR A 186 -15.82 1.56 -22.71
CA TYR A 186 -14.97 0.73 -23.55
C TYR A 186 -14.09 -0.20 -22.72
N TYR A 187 -13.53 0.30 -21.62
CA TYR A 187 -12.79 -0.55 -20.69
C TYR A 187 -13.70 -1.62 -20.08
N ALA A 188 -14.94 -1.32 -19.70
CA ALA A 188 -15.88 -2.32 -19.17
C ALA A 188 -16.12 -3.46 -20.17
N ASP A 189 -16.26 -3.17 -21.47
CA ASP A 189 -16.37 -4.20 -22.52
C ASP A 189 -15.09 -5.05 -22.60
N LEU A 190 -13.91 -4.42 -22.56
CA LEU A 190 -12.63 -5.14 -22.58
C LEU A 190 -12.41 -5.97 -21.32
N TYR A 191 -12.67 -5.43 -20.14
CA TYR A 191 -12.58 -6.14 -18.87
C TYR A 191 -13.40 -7.42 -18.92
N ARG A 192 -14.68 -7.32 -19.30
CA ARG A 192 -15.59 -8.48 -19.43
C ARG A 192 -15.03 -9.52 -20.39
N ARG A 193 -14.43 -9.08 -21.50
CA ARG A 193 -13.81 -9.95 -22.50
C ARG A 193 -12.55 -10.64 -21.97
N TYR A 194 -11.60 -9.90 -21.41
CA TYR A 194 -10.31 -10.44 -20.93
C TYR A 194 -10.51 -11.35 -19.72
N GLN A 195 -11.27 -10.91 -18.71
CA GLN A 195 -11.49 -11.69 -17.49
C GLN A 195 -12.11 -13.07 -17.76
N THR A 196 -12.89 -13.20 -18.84
CA THR A 196 -13.54 -14.47 -19.23
C THR A 196 -12.53 -15.60 -19.42
N TYR A 197 -11.31 -15.27 -19.85
CA TYR A 197 -10.26 -16.24 -20.14
C TYR A 197 -9.21 -16.35 -19.02
N VAL A 198 -9.35 -15.54 -17.96
CA VAL A 198 -8.64 -15.77 -16.70
C VAL A 198 -9.34 -16.92 -15.97
N ARG A 199 -8.76 -18.13 -16.07
CA ARG A 199 -9.35 -19.38 -15.56
C ARG A 199 -8.80 -19.75 -14.18
N ASN A 200 -9.62 -20.51 -13.45
CA ASN A 200 -9.18 -21.23 -12.26
C ASN A 200 -8.70 -22.61 -12.69
N TYR A 201 -7.41 -22.90 -12.49
CA TYR A 201 -6.81 -24.20 -12.76
C TYR A 201 -6.58 -24.97 -11.45
N GLY A 202 -6.91 -26.25 -11.43
CA GLY A 202 -6.86 -27.08 -10.23
C GLY A 202 -7.59 -26.45 -9.04
N GLU A 203 -6.91 -26.39 -7.90
CA GLU A 203 -7.43 -25.76 -6.68
C GLU A 203 -7.25 -24.23 -6.66
N ASN A 204 -6.47 -23.65 -7.57
CA ASN A 204 -6.19 -22.21 -7.59
C ASN A 204 -7.48 -21.42 -7.90
N LYS A 205 -7.77 -20.41 -7.07
CA LYS A 205 -8.90 -19.49 -7.27
C LYS A 205 -8.35 -18.07 -7.46
N ILE A 206 -8.46 -17.58 -8.70
CA ILE A 206 -8.09 -16.21 -9.04
C ILE A 206 -9.19 -15.26 -8.54
N HIS A 207 -8.78 -14.27 -7.77
CA HIS A 207 -9.53 -13.09 -7.38
C HIS A 207 -9.26 -11.98 -8.41
N LYS A 208 -10.26 -11.69 -9.24
CA LYS A 208 -10.13 -10.79 -10.39
C LYS A 208 -10.43 -9.36 -10.00
N ILE A 209 -9.50 -8.47 -10.31
CA ILE A 209 -9.56 -7.05 -9.97
C ILE A 209 -9.76 -6.24 -11.26
N ALA A 210 -10.83 -5.46 -11.33
CA ALA A 210 -11.04 -4.50 -12.42
C ALA A 210 -10.31 -3.18 -12.14
N CYS A 211 -9.76 -2.55 -13.17
CA CYS A 211 -9.25 -1.18 -13.10
C CYS A 211 -10.40 -0.23 -12.75
N GLY A 212 -10.27 0.44 -11.63
CA GLY A 212 -11.23 1.42 -11.15
C GLY A 212 -10.80 2.88 -11.43
N PRO A 213 -11.44 3.83 -10.74
CA PRO A 213 -11.32 5.25 -11.01
C PRO A 213 -9.97 5.86 -10.60
N ASN A 214 -9.65 6.96 -11.26
CA ASN A 214 -8.66 7.93 -10.79
C ASN A 214 -9.35 8.98 -9.92
N VAL A 215 -8.89 9.19 -8.68
CA VAL A 215 -9.40 10.23 -7.77
C VAL A 215 -10.94 10.21 -7.68
N ASP A 216 -11.60 11.28 -8.13
CA ASP A 216 -13.03 11.54 -8.02
C ASP A 216 -13.80 11.26 -9.33
N ASP A 217 -13.26 10.41 -10.22
CA ASP A 217 -14.00 9.91 -11.39
C ASP A 217 -15.09 8.91 -10.98
N TYR A 218 -16.12 9.43 -10.30
CA TYR A 218 -17.32 8.70 -9.89
C TYR A 218 -18.06 8.09 -11.08
N ARG A 219 -17.92 8.67 -12.27
CA ARG A 219 -18.53 8.13 -13.49
C ARG A 219 -17.85 6.82 -13.89
N TRP A 220 -16.53 6.70 -13.73
CA TRP A 220 -15.83 5.44 -13.97
C TRP A 220 -16.36 4.34 -13.04
N MET A 221 -16.43 4.62 -11.73
CA MET A 221 -16.99 3.67 -10.76
C MET A 221 -18.42 3.25 -11.11
N GLU A 222 -19.31 4.21 -11.40
CA GLU A 222 -20.71 3.96 -11.78
C GLU A 222 -20.82 3.05 -13.02
N VAL A 223 -20.03 3.30 -14.07
CA VAL A 223 -20.09 2.50 -15.31
C VAL A 223 -19.57 1.09 -15.07
N LEU A 224 -18.42 0.93 -14.40
CA LEU A 224 -17.85 -0.40 -14.17
C LEU A 224 -18.75 -1.25 -13.26
N MET A 225 -19.31 -0.65 -12.22
CA MET A 225 -20.28 -1.33 -11.36
C MET A 225 -21.55 -1.68 -12.13
N ARG A 226 -22.11 -0.78 -12.95
CA ARG A 226 -23.31 -1.09 -13.73
C ARG A 226 -23.11 -2.20 -14.75
N GLU A 227 -21.99 -2.18 -15.49
CA GLU A 227 -21.79 -3.04 -16.66
C GLU A 227 -21.06 -4.36 -16.34
N ALA A 228 -20.24 -4.40 -15.29
CA ALA A 228 -19.30 -5.49 -15.05
C ALA A 228 -19.29 -6.05 -13.62
N HIS A 229 -20.07 -5.52 -12.66
CA HIS A 229 -20.01 -5.95 -11.25
C HIS A 229 -20.12 -7.48 -11.07
N GLY A 230 -20.96 -8.16 -11.85
CA GLY A 230 -21.13 -9.62 -11.78
C GLY A 230 -19.93 -10.45 -12.27
N MET A 231 -18.87 -9.83 -12.78
CA MET A 231 -17.70 -10.49 -13.36
C MET A 231 -16.37 -10.13 -12.66
N MET A 232 -16.43 -9.36 -11.58
CA MET A 232 -15.27 -8.97 -10.77
C MET A 232 -15.43 -9.43 -9.32
N ASP A 233 -14.30 -9.64 -8.65
CA ASP A 233 -14.24 -9.89 -7.21
C ASP A 233 -13.87 -8.60 -6.45
N SER A 234 -13.15 -7.70 -7.12
CA SER A 234 -12.84 -6.35 -6.63
C SER A 234 -12.70 -5.35 -7.76
N ILE A 235 -12.76 -4.06 -7.40
CA ILE A 235 -12.43 -2.93 -8.28
C ILE A 235 -11.39 -2.05 -7.58
N SER A 236 -10.43 -1.52 -8.35
CA SER A 236 -9.39 -0.67 -7.79
C SER A 236 -9.84 0.79 -7.54
N LEU A 237 -9.00 1.60 -6.91
CA LEU A 237 -9.09 3.06 -6.78
C LEU A 237 -7.66 3.61 -6.63
N HIS A 238 -7.32 4.63 -7.41
CA HIS A 238 -6.01 5.27 -7.32
C HIS A 238 -6.17 6.70 -6.77
N TYR A 239 -5.38 7.03 -5.74
CA TYR A 239 -5.31 8.39 -5.20
C TYR A 239 -3.94 8.70 -4.59
N TYR A 240 -3.21 9.62 -5.23
CA TYR A 240 -1.94 10.14 -4.71
C TYR A 240 -2.14 11.44 -3.93
N THR A 241 -1.41 11.57 -2.83
CA THR A 241 -1.30 12.81 -2.06
C THR A 241 -0.23 13.69 -2.68
N ILE A 242 -0.66 14.74 -3.40
CA ILE A 242 0.23 15.68 -4.09
C ILE A 242 0.07 17.07 -3.44
N PRO A 243 1.07 17.58 -2.70
CA PRO A 243 0.92 18.81 -1.92
C PRO A 243 0.59 20.03 -2.76
N GLY A 244 1.29 20.21 -3.88
CA GLY A 244 1.14 21.33 -4.78
C GLY A 244 -0.20 21.35 -5.52
N GLU A 245 -0.57 22.52 -6.01
CA GLU A 245 -1.82 22.74 -6.76
C GLU A 245 -1.72 22.26 -8.22
N THR A 246 -0.51 22.02 -8.72
CA THR A 246 -0.28 21.60 -10.11
C THR A 246 0.62 20.38 -10.18
N TRP A 247 0.42 19.55 -11.21
CA TRP A 247 1.25 18.38 -11.46
C TRP A 247 2.73 18.71 -11.74
N HIS A 248 2.99 19.91 -12.27
CA HIS A 248 4.34 20.35 -12.65
C HIS A 248 5.18 20.85 -11.47
N GLU A 249 4.53 21.24 -10.37
CA GLU A 249 5.14 21.75 -9.14
C GLU A 249 4.44 21.10 -7.96
N LYS A 250 4.86 19.86 -7.64
CA LYS A 250 4.20 19.04 -6.60
C LYS A 250 4.62 19.46 -5.21
N GLY A 251 5.78 20.09 -5.08
CA GLY A 251 6.41 20.40 -3.79
C GLY A 251 7.50 19.38 -3.47
N ALA A 252 8.39 19.76 -2.56
CA ALA A 252 9.58 18.99 -2.23
C ALA A 252 9.31 17.95 -1.12
N ALA A 253 10.06 16.85 -1.15
CA ALA A 253 10.04 15.85 -0.10
C ALA A 253 10.66 16.37 1.22
N THR A 254 11.61 17.30 1.15
CA THR A 254 12.32 17.92 2.28
C THR A 254 12.39 19.44 2.13
N GLY A 255 12.68 20.18 3.20
CA GLY A 255 12.82 21.64 3.16
C GLY A 255 11.52 22.42 2.88
N PHE A 256 10.37 21.75 3.00
CA PHE A 256 9.05 22.32 2.72
C PHE A 256 8.56 23.25 3.84
N ASN A 257 7.64 24.14 3.50
CA ASN A 257 7.11 25.14 4.43
C ASN A 257 5.88 24.64 5.23
N GLU A 258 5.22 25.52 5.98
CA GLU A 258 4.04 25.13 6.79
C GLU A 258 2.79 24.89 5.94
N ASP A 259 2.63 25.66 4.85
CA ASP A 259 1.53 25.47 3.91
C ASP A 259 1.59 24.08 3.27
N GLU A 260 2.78 23.63 2.89
CA GLU A 260 3.00 22.29 2.32
C GLU A 260 2.84 21.17 3.34
N TRP A 261 3.21 21.36 4.61
CA TRP A 261 2.89 20.40 5.67
C TRP A 261 1.38 20.21 5.77
N TYR A 262 0.66 21.31 5.93
CA TYR A 262 -0.78 21.32 6.10
C TYR A 262 -1.52 20.78 4.86
N SER A 263 -1.15 21.22 3.66
CA SER A 263 -1.80 20.79 2.42
C SER A 263 -1.61 19.30 2.15
N THR A 264 -0.43 18.75 2.48
CA THR A 264 -0.15 17.31 2.36
C THR A 264 -1.10 16.50 3.24
N LEU A 265 -1.19 16.83 4.53
CA LEU A 265 -2.06 16.09 5.48
C LEU A 265 -3.54 16.26 5.14
N LYS A 266 -3.96 17.47 4.74
CA LYS A 266 -5.33 17.71 4.29
C LYS A 266 -5.68 16.88 3.06
N LYS A 267 -4.77 16.77 2.08
CA LYS A 267 -4.99 15.95 0.89
C LYS A 267 -4.99 14.46 1.22
N ALA A 268 -4.13 13.99 2.12
CA ALA A 268 -4.19 12.60 2.60
C ALA A 268 -5.56 12.25 3.22
N LEU A 269 -6.15 13.18 3.98
CA LEU A 269 -7.49 13.03 4.57
C LEU A 269 -8.62 12.95 3.52
N THR A 270 -8.44 13.50 2.31
CA THR A 270 -9.42 13.40 1.22
C THR A 270 -9.71 11.95 0.81
N MET A 271 -8.80 11.01 1.12
CA MET A 271 -9.03 9.58 0.88
C MET A 271 -10.36 9.10 1.49
N ASP A 272 -10.74 9.61 2.67
CA ASP A 272 -11.98 9.26 3.35
C ASP A 272 -13.22 9.58 2.49
N GLU A 273 -13.30 10.82 1.99
CA GLU A 273 -14.38 11.28 1.11
C GLU A 273 -14.45 10.47 -0.19
N LEU A 274 -13.28 10.13 -0.77
CA LEU A 274 -13.20 9.35 -2.01
C LEU A 274 -13.74 7.93 -1.80
N ILE A 275 -13.30 7.25 -0.72
CA ILE A 275 -13.76 5.91 -0.39
C ILE A 275 -15.25 5.92 -0.08
N GLU A 276 -15.74 6.87 0.72
CA GLU A 276 -17.16 6.97 1.07
C GLU A 276 -18.02 7.11 -0.19
N ARG A 277 -17.66 8.03 -1.09
CA ARG A 277 -18.45 8.30 -2.29
C ARG A 277 -18.39 7.19 -3.32
N HIS A 278 -17.22 6.60 -3.57
CA HIS A 278 -17.11 5.45 -4.46
C HIS A 278 -17.84 4.23 -3.88
N SER A 279 -17.71 3.97 -2.59
CA SER A 279 -18.43 2.88 -1.90
C SER A 279 -19.94 3.07 -1.96
N THR A 280 -20.43 4.32 -1.84
CA THR A 280 -21.85 4.64 -2.01
C THR A 280 -22.37 4.27 -3.40
N ILE A 281 -21.55 4.51 -4.44
CA ILE A 281 -21.89 4.09 -5.81
C ILE A 281 -21.87 2.56 -5.92
N MET A 282 -20.87 1.90 -5.30
CA MET A 282 -20.79 0.45 -5.30
C MET A 282 -22.01 -0.19 -4.61
N ASP A 283 -22.47 0.35 -3.49
CA ASP A 283 -23.62 -0.13 -2.72
C ASP A 283 -24.92 -0.16 -3.54
N ARG A 284 -25.05 0.74 -4.53
CA ARG A 284 -26.20 0.75 -5.46
C ARG A 284 -26.30 -0.51 -6.31
N TYR A 285 -25.16 -1.11 -6.67
CA TYR A 285 -25.06 -2.27 -7.56
C TYR A 285 -24.68 -3.57 -6.83
N ASP A 286 -24.05 -3.45 -5.67
CA ASP A 286 -23.61 -4.54 -4.81
C ASP A 286 -23.85 -4.18 -3.32
N PRO A 287 -25.12 -4.16 -2.88
CA PRO A 287 -25.47 -3.81 -1.50
C PRO A 287 -24.98 -4.85 -0.47
N SER A 288 -24.65 -6.07 -0.91
CA SER A 288 -24.08 -7.13 -0.07
C SER A 288 -22.59 -6.99 0.19
N LYS A 289 -21.93 -5.99 -0.41
CA LYS A 289 -20.48 -5.77 -0.33
C LYS A 289 -19.64 -6.98 -0.75
N ARG A 290 -20.09 -7.72 -1.78
CA ARG A 290 -19.33 -8.85 -2.34
C ARG A 290 -18.04 -8.38 -3.01
N ILE A 291 -18.09 -7.22 -3.67
CA ILE A 291 -16.98 -6.66 -4.45
C ILE A 291 -16.15 -5.78 -3.52
N GLY A 292 -14.93 -6.19 -3.22
CA GLY A 292 -14.02 -5.37 -2.42
C GLY A 292 -13.57 -4.13 -3.19
N LEU A 293 -13.45 -3.00 -2.52
CA LEU A 293 -12.66 -1.87 -3.01
C LEU A 293 -11.19 -2.13 -2.70
N ILE A 294 -10.32 -1.92 -3.69
CA ILE A 294 -8.87 -2.08 -3.54
C ILE A 294 -8.20 -0.74 -3.84
N VAL A 295 -7.53 -0.13 -2.87
CA VAL A 295 -6.79 1.13 -3.10
C VAL A 295 -5.34 0.80 -3.46
N ASP A 296 -5.10 0.25 -4.66
CA ASP A 296 -3.81 -0.34 -5.06
C ASP A 296 -2.79 0.63 -5.64
N GLU A 297 -3.06 1.95 -5.60
CA GLU A 297 -2.07 3.02 -5.69
C GLU A 297 -2.45 4.19 -4.78
N TRP A 298 -1.65 4.40 -3.74
CA TRP A 298 -1.77 5.55 -2.85
C TRP A 298 -0.41 5.93 -2.24
N GLY A 299 -0.35 7.12 -1.64
CA GLY A 299 0.84 7.64 -0.97
C GLY A 299 1.23 9.02 -1.50
N THR A 300 2.32 9.56 -0.98
CA THR A 300 2.84 10.87 -1.35
C THR A 300 3.59 10.84 -2.67
N TRP A 301 3.35 11.85 -3.51
CA TRP A 301 4.11 12.08 -4.75
C TRP A 301 4.62 13.52 -4.78
N PHE A 302 5.94 13.65 -4.65
CA PHE A 302 6.66 14.92 -4.67
C PHE A 302 7.44 15.12 -5.97
N ASP A 303 8.02 16.29 -6.14
CA ASP A 303 9.09 16.46 -7.10
C ASP A 303 10.31 15.63 -6.67
N VAL A 304 11.02 15.06 -7.64
CA VAL A 304 12.15 14.16 -7.37
C VAL A 304 13.30 14.90 -6.66
N GLU A 305 14.14 14.15 -5.95
CA GLU A 305 15.32 14.73 -5.31
C GLU A 305 16.20 15.47 -6.34
N PRO A 306 16.71 16.67 -6.03
CA PRO A 306 17.49 17.46 -6.97
C PRO A 306 18.67 16.69 -7.57
N GLY A 307 18.77 16.70 -8.90
CA GLY A 307 19.85 16.04 -9.65
C GLY A 307 19.59 14.57 -9.97
N THR A 308 18.48 13.98 -9.51
CA THR A 308 18.07 12.63 -9.90
C THR A 308 17.30 12.64 -11.23
N ASN A 309 17.10 11.46 -11.83
CA ASN A 309 16.31 11.33 -13.05
C ASN A 309 14.81 11.46 -12.70
N PRO A 310 14.07 12.44 -13.28
CA PRO A 310 12.66 12.64 -12.98
C PRO A 310 11.79 11.42 -13.34
N GLY A 311 12.17 10.60 -14.31
CA GLY A 311 11.46 9.36 -14.65
C GLY A 311 11.64 8.24 -13.63
N PHE A 312 12.53 8.38 -12.65
CA PHE A 312 12.79 7.34 -11.64
C PHE A 312 12.03 7.58 -10.34
N LEU A 313 11.35 8.72 -10.21
CA LEU A 313 10.47 9.06 -9.09
C LEU A 313 11.12 8.85 -7.71
N TYR A 314 12.43 9.09 -7.61
CA TYR A 314 13.15 9.01 -6.34
C TYR A 314 12.88 10.29 -5.54
N GLN A 315 12.27 10.12 -4.37
CA GLN A 315 12.01 11.17 -3.40
C GLN A 315 12.44 10.70 -2.01
N GLN A 316 12.81 11.62 -1.13
CA GLN A 316 13.05 11.31 0.27
C GLN A 316 11.73 11.01 1.02
N ASN A 317 11.83 10.47 2.24
CA ASN A 317 10.71 10.13 3.11
C ASN A 317 10.92 10.66 4.54
N THR A 318 9.94 11.41 5.05
CA THR A 318 10.02 12.21 6.28
C THR A 318 8.96 11.83 7.31
N ILE A 319 8.98 12.44 8.50
CA ILE A 319 7.90 12.33 9.49
C ILE A 319 6.52 12.79 8.94
N ARG A 320 6.49 13.68 7.93
CA ARG A 320 5.25 14.04 7.21
C ARG A 320 4.65 12.82 6.52
N ASP A 321 5.49 12.02 5.85
CA ASP A 321 5.08 10.81 5.14
C ASP A 321 4.61 9.72 6.10
N ALA A 322 5.24 9.61 7.28
CA ALA A 322 4.76 8.73 8.35
C ALA A 322 3.32 9.08 8.78
N LEU A 323 3.00 10.38 8.95
CA LEU A 323 1.64 10.80 9.29
C LEU A 323 0.66 10.54 8.14
N VAL A 324 1.06 10.75 6.88
CA VAL A 324 0.22 10.37 5.73
C VAL A 324 -0.10 8.88 5.78
N ALA A 325 0.90 8.02 6.00
CA ALA A 325 0.68 6.58 6.12
C ALA A 325 -0.26 6.23 7.28
N GLY A 326 -0.01 6.76 8.48
CA GLY A 326 -0.80 6.44 9.66
C GLY A 326 -2.27 6.88 9.54
N VAL A 327 -2.51 8.10 9.06
CA VAL A 327 -3.86 8.64 8.86
C VAL A 327 -4.61 7.88 7.77
N THR A 328 -3.97 7.62 6.63
CA THR A 328 -4.61 6.90 5.53
C THR A 328 -4.91 5.44 5.90
N LEU A 329 -4.03 4.77 6.66
CA LEU A 329 -4.32 3.43 7.20
C LEU A 329 -5.51 3.45 8.17
N ASN A 330 -5.60 4.44 9.07
CA ASN A 330 -6.77 4.60 9.94
C ASN A 330 -8.07 4.77 9.13
N ILE A 331 -8.03 5.56 8.04
CA ILE A 331 -9.17 5.69 7.12
C ILE A 331 -9.53 4.33 6.50
N PHE A 332 -8.56 3.55 6.02
CA PHE A 332 -8.86 2.22 5.48
C PHE A 332 -9.48 1.28 6.52
N HIS A 333 -9.11 1.42 7.80
CA HIS A 333 -9.74 0.65 8.88
C HIS A 333 -11.21 1.03 9.02
N ASP A 334 -11.53 2.33 9.05
CA ASP A 334 -12.91 2.80 9.18
C ASP A 334 -13.82 2.31 8.04
N HIS A 335 -13.24 2.05 6.86
CA HIS A 335 -13.93 1.48 5.69
C HIS A 335 -13.63 0.00 5.44
N CYS A 336 -13.15 -0.76 6.45
CA CYS A 336 -12.71 -2.16 6.28
C CYS A 336 -13.83 -3.16 5.90
N ASP A 337 -15.08 -2.73 5.93
CA ASP A 337 -16.22 -3.53 5.46
C ASP A 337 -16.34 -3.53 3.91
N ARG A 338 -15.72 -2.56 3.24
CA ARG A 338 -15.65 -2.46 1.78
C ARG A 338 -14.21 -2.49 1.25
N VAL A 339 -13.29 -1.76 1.89
CA VAL A 339 -11.86 -1.74 1.54
C VAL A 339 -11.21 -3.03 2.04
N GLN A 340 -10.74 -3.86 1.11
CA GLN A 340 -10.20 -5.20 1.43
C GLN A 340 -8.70 -5.31 1.13
N MET A 341 -8.12 -4.36 0.40
CA MET A 341 -6.69 -4.30 0.09
C MET A 341 -6.31 -2.86 -0.24
N ALA A 342 -5.07 -2.49 0.06
CA ALA A 342 -4.47 -1.27 -0.43
C ALA A 342 -2.98 -1.53 -0.70
N ASN A 343 -2.38 -0.79 -1.62
CA ASN A 343 -0.98 -0.96 -1.99
C ASN A 343 -0.29 0.40 -2.07
N ILE A 344 0.61 0.68 -1.13
CA ILE A 344 1.36 1.94 -1.12
C ILE A 344 2.37 1.97 -2.28
N ALA A 345 2.40 3.11 -2.97
CA ALA A 345 3.25 3.35 -4.12
C ALA A 345 4.54 4.10 -3.70
N GLN A 346 5.72 3.52 -3.87
CA GLN A 346 6.03 2.12 -4.18
C GLN A 346 6.98 1.56 -3.11
N VAL A 347 7.30 0.27 -3.15
CA VAL A 347 7.94 -0.41 -2.02
C VAL A 347 9.38 0.05 -1.74
N ILE A 348 10.18 0.32 -2.78
CA ILE A 348 11.62 0.63 -2.66
C ILE A 348 12.04 1.68 -3.68
N ASN A 349 12.83 2.68 -3.24
CA ASN A 349 13.45 3.75 -4.06
C ASN A 349 12.52 4.61 -4.94
N VAL A 350 11.21 4.45 -4.85
CA VAL A 350 10.23 5.04 -5.77
C VAL A 350 9.04 5.54 -4.95
N LEU A 351 8.71 6.82 -5.12
CA LEU A 351 7.60 7.48 -4.42
C LEU A 351 7.69 7.30 -2.89
N GLN A 352 6.60 6.97 -2.20
CA GLN A 352 6.56 6.86 -0.74
C GLN A 352 7.10 5.51 -0.25
N SER A 353 8.38 5.24 -0.52
CA SER A 353 9.02 3.98 -0.18
C SER A 353 9.17 3.71 1.30
N VAL A 354 9.01 2.43 1.67
CA VAL A 354 9.40 1.92 2.99
C VAL A 354 10.91 1.77 3.11
N ILE A 355 11.62 1.53 2.00
CA ILE A 355 13.07 1.35 2.03
C ILE A 355 13.74 2.16 0.91
N LEU A 356 14.89 2.75 1.21
CA LEU A 356 15.79 3.34 0.22
C LEU A 356 17.13 2.58 0.21
N THR A 357 17.74 2.44 -0.96
CA THR A 357 19.04 1.78 -1.14
C THR A 357 20.03 2.68 -1.88
N GLU A 358 21.31 2.49 -1.57
CA GLU A 358 22.45 3.06 -2.31
C GLU A 358 23.54 1.98 -2.39
N GLY A 359 23.51 1.21 -3.49
CA GLY A 359 24.37 0.04 -3.60
C GLY A 359 24.09 -0.96 -2.48
N GLU A 360 25.12 -1.35 -1.72
CA GLU A 360 24.98 -2.27 -0.58
C GLU A 360 24.28 -1.64 0.63
N LYS A 361 24.19 -0.31 0.71
CA LYS A 361 23.51 0.36 1.82
C LYS A 361 22.00 0.28 1.67
N MET A 362 21.34 0.32 2.82
CA MET A 362 19.90 0.35 2.95
C MET A 362 19.54 1.27 4.12
N VAL A 363 18.43 2.00 4.02
CA VAL A 363 17.84 2.75 5.12
C VAL A 363 16.33 2.53 5.18
N LEU A 364 15.81 2.35 6.39
CA LEU A 364 14.38 2.21 6.66
C LEU A 364 13.77 3.60 6.80
N THR A 365 12.66 3.85 6.13
CA THR A 365 12.05 5.18 6.14
C THR A 365 11.10 5.37 7.33
N PRO A 366 10.72 6.62 7.68
CA PRO A 366 9.61 6.86 8.60
C PRO A 366 8.32 6.13 8.20
N THR A 367 8.04 5.98 6.90
CA THR A 367 6.91 5.17 6.41
C THR A 367 7.05 3.69 6.77
N TYR A 368 8.25 3.08 6.65
CA TYR A 368 8.50 1.70 7.12
C TYR A 368 8.11 1.51 8.58
N HIS A 369 8.52 2.46 9.42
CA HIS A 369 8.28 2.38 10.85
C HIS A 369 6.79 2.42 11.20
N VAL A 370 5.99 3.17 10.45
CA VAL A 370 4.53 3.15 10.60
C VAL A 370 3.95 1.78 10.25
N PHE A 371 4.34 1.19 9.11
CA PHE A 371 3.90 -0.16 8.74
C PHE A 371 4.33 -1.21 9.78
N ASP A 372 5.55 -1.11 10.33
CA ASP A 372 6.03 -2.01 11.37
C ASP A 372 5.25 -1.88 12.68
N MET A 373 4.91 -0.65 13.07
CA MET A 373 4.08 -0.37 14.24
C MET A 373 2.63 -0.84 14.04
N TYR A 374 2.07 -0.66 12.84
CA TYR A 374 0.67 -0.93 12.54
C TYR A 374 0.38 -2.39 12.17
N LYS A 375 1.40 -3.24 11.97
CA LYS A 375 1.18 -4.66 11.63
C LYS A 375 0.35 -5.44 12.66
N VAL A 376 0.18 -4.91 13.87
CA VAL A 376 -0.72 -5.44 14.91
C VAL A 376 -2.20 -5.40 14.51
N HIS A 377 -2.57 -4.56 13.54
CA HIS A 377 -3.93 -4.46 13.01
C HIS A 377 -4.22 -5.44 11.87
N GLN A 378 -3.21 -6.13 11.32
CA GLN A 378 -3.39 -7.11 10.24
C GLN A 378 -4.28 -8.27 10.69
N ASP A 379 -5.40 -8.48 10.01
CA ASP A 379 -6.46 -9.46 10.33
C ASP A 379 -7.08 -9.28 11.74
N ALA A 380 -6.88 -8.12 12.37
CA ALA A 380 -7.48 -7.78 13.65
C ALA A 380 -8.95 -7.40 13.51
N THR A 381 -9.70 -7.51 14.60
CA THR A 381 -11.10 -7.05 14.65
C THR A 381 -11.13 -5.55 14.95
N LEU A 382 -11.68 -4.75 14.04
CA LEU A 382 -11.91 -3.32 14.28
C LEU A 382 -12.90 -3.14 15.42
N LEU A 383 -12.58 -2.25 16.37
CA LEU A 383 -13.45 -1.87 17.47
C LEU A 383 -14.19 -0.58 17.15
N THR A 384 -15.49 -0.52 17.49
CA THR A 384 -16.26 0.70 17.31
C THR A 384 -15.68 1.84 18.15
N THR A 385 -15.13 2.83 17.46
CA THR A 385 -14.41 3.96 18.04
C THR A 385 -15.06 5.27 17.62
N SER A 386 -15.15 6.23 18.54
CA SER A 386 -15.57 7.60 18.23
C SER A 386 -14.58 8.59 18.81
N ILE A 387 -14.28 9.65 18.07
CA ILE A 387 -13.36 10.71 18.49
C ILE A 387 -14.02 12.08 18.39
N ASP A 388 -13.86 12.88 19.45
CA ASP A 388 -14.05 14.33 19.45
C ASP A 388 -12.65 14.96 19.43
N SER A 389 -12.15 15.24 18.22
CA SER A 389 -10.83 15.84 18.00
C SER A 389 -10.94 17.35 17.97
N GLN A 390 -9.96 18.02 18.58
CA GLN A 390 -9.71 19.43 18.34
C GLN A 390 -9.28 19.66 16.89
N ASP A 391 -9.44 20.89 16.43
CA ASP A 391 -8.97 21.34 15.13
C ASP A 391 -7.46 21.63 15.20
N TYR A 392 -6.70 21.10 14.24
CA TYR A 392 -5.44 21.72 13.81
C TYR A 392 -5.76 22.71 12.69
N ALA A 393 -5.56 23.99 12.98
CA ALA A 393 -5.88 25.08 12.07
C ALA A 393 -4.61 25.66 11.44
N HIS A 394 -4.67 25.91 10.14
CA HIS A 394 -3.64 26.66 9.41
C HIS A 394 -4.33 27.60 8.42
N ASN A 395 -3.98 28.88 8.50
CA ASN A 395 -4.72 29.95 7.84
C ASN A 395 -6.22 29.91 8.20
N GLU A 396 -7.12 29.92 7.21
CA GLU A 396 -8.57 29.82 7.41
C GLU A 396 -9.11 28.38 7.33
N GLN A 397 -8.21 27.39 7.18
CA GLN A 397 -8.58 25.99 7.02
C GLN A 397 -8.35 25.20 8.31
N LYS A 398 -9.12 24.12 8.47
CA LYS A 398 -9.02 23.21 9.61
C LYS A 398 -9.01 21.75 9.17
N ILE A 399 -8.22 20.93 9.84
CA ILE A 399 -8.26 19.46 9.81
C ILE A 399 -8.28 18.93 11.25
N PRO A 400 -8.65 17.66 11.49
CA PRO A 400 -8.53 17.06 12.82
C PRO A 400 -7.08 17.10 13.33
N GLN A 401 -6.87 17.49 14.59
CA GLN A 401 -5.56 17.40 15.24
C GLN A 401 -5.15 15.93 15.43
N VAL A 402 -6.10 15.07 15.82
CA VAL A 402 -5.83 13.66 16.13
C VAL A 402 -6.67 12.75 15.23
N SER A 403 -6.01 11.79 14.59
CA SER A 403 -6.64 10.61 13.98
C SER A 403 -6.42 9.40 14.88
N VAL A 404 -7.42 8.50 14.97
CA VAL A 404 -7.36 7.32 15.83
C VAL A 404 -7.97 6.11 15.15
N SER A 405 -7.40 4.93 15.40
CA SER A 405 -8.03 3.64 15.13
C SER A 405 -7.77 2.69 16.29
N ALA A 406 -8.69 1.76 16.54
CA ALA A 406 -8.53 0.74 17.56
C ALA A 406 -8.97 -0.64 17.08
N SER A 407 -8.15 -1.66 17.30
CA SER A 407 -8.49 -3.03 16.94
C SER A 407 -8.12 -4.01 18.06
N LYS A 408 -8.73 -5.19 18.01
CA LYS A 408 -8.42 -6.31 18.90
C LYS A 408 -7.82 -7.46 18.10
N ASP A 409 -6.63 -7.91 18.48
CA ASP A 409 -5.95 -9.02 17.82
C ASP A 409 -6.52 -10.40 18.21
N ALA A 410 -5.99 -11.46 17.59
CA ALA A 410 -6.43 -12.82 17.83
C ALA A 410 -6.14 -13.33 19.26
N GLU A 411 -5.15 -12.73 19.94
CA GLU A 411 -4.83 -13.01 21.35
C GLU A 411 -5.70 -12.21 22.33
N GLY A 412 -6.57 -11.32 21.83
CA GLY A 412 -7.47 -10.50 22.62
C GLY A 412 -6.85 -9.20 23.15
N ARG A 413 -5.64 -8.84 22.71
CA ARG A 413 -5.01 -7.56 23.05
C ARG A 413 -5.62 -6.47 22.20
N ILE A 414 -5.80 -5.29 22.79
CA ILE A 414 -6.34 -4.12 22.09
C ILE A 414 -5.17 -3.23 21.69
N HIS A 415 -5.12 -2.83 20.43
CA HIS A 415 -4.13 -1.90 19.89
C HIS A 415 -4.82 -0.60 19.51
N VAL A 416 -4.33 0.53 20.01
CA VAL A 416 -4.84 1.87 19.68
C VAL A 416 -3.75 2.66 18.99
N SER A 417 -3.96 2.99 17.72
CA SER A 417 -3.08 3.84 16.94
C SER A 417 -3.59 5.28 16.95
N LEU A 418 -2.70 6.24 17.21
CA LEU A 418 -3.01 7.67 17.25
C LEU A 418 -2.00 8.45 16.40
N CYS A 419 -2.48 9.41 15.61
CA CYS A 419 -1.64 10.33 14.85
C CYS A 419 -1.93 11.77 15.30
N ASN A 420 -0.91 12.52 15.72
CA ASN A 420 -1.03 13.96 15.97
C ASN A 420 -0.49 14.74 14.76
N LEU A 421 -1.40 15.41 14.03
CA LEU A 421 -1.12 16.11 12.78
C LEU A 421 -0.53 17.52 13.00
N ASP A 422 -0.63 18.07 14.21
CA ASP A 422 -0.04 19.36 14.56
C ASP A 422 1.48 19.18 14.78
N ASN A 423 2.28 19.89 13.99
CA ASN A 423 3.74 19.82 14.05
C ASN A 423 4.36 20.75 15.10
N GLN A 424 3.57 21.59 15.75
CA GLN A 424 4.02 22.58 16.74
C GLN A 424 3.58 22.21 18.14
N SER A 425 2.38 21.64 18.27
CA SER A 425 1.76 21.34 19.56
C SER A 425 1.58 19.85 19.77
N GLY A 426 1.90 19.39 20.98
CA GLY A 426 1.45 18.08 21.44
C GLY A 426 -0.07 18.05 21.63
N ALA A 427 -0.63 16.85 21.71
CA ALA A 427 -2.06 16.65 21.89
C ALA A 427 -2.36 15.89 23.19
N ASP A 428 -3.18 16.47 24.06
CA ASP A 428 -3.75 15.76 25.20
C ASP A 428 -4.96 14.94 24.72
N VAL A 429 -4.95 13.63 25.00
CA VAL A 429 -5.99 12.66 24.59
C VAL A 429 -6.49 11.89 25.79
N GLU A 430 -7.80 11.91 26.02
CA GLU A 430 -8.49 11.04 26.98
C GLU A 430 -9.15 9.88 26.22
N ILE A 431 -8.72 8.66 26.48
CA ILE A 431 -9.26 7.43 25.91
C ILE A 431 -10.12 6.74 26.96
N ASP A 432 -11.43 6.67 26.72
CA ASP A 432 -12.41 5.94 27.55
C ASP A 432 -12.66 4.56 26.95
N LEU A 433 -12.14 3.51 27.60
CA LEU A 433 -12.38 2.12 27.21
C LEU A 433 -13.64 1.58 27.89
N ARG A 434 -14.60 1.14 27.07
CA ARG A 434 -15.87 0.57 27.51
C ARG A 434 -15.94 -0.90 27.13
N GLY A 435 -16.81 -1.65 27.82
CA GLY A 435 -17.06 -3.06 27.50
C GLY A 435 -15.95 -4.03 27.92
N LEU A 436 -14.98 -3.59 28.73
CA LEU A 436 -13.95 -4.47 29.28
C LEU A 436 -14.53 -5.36 30.40
N ALA A 437 -14.09 -6.63 30.44
CA ALA A 437 -14.50 -7.59 31.45
C ALA A 437 -13.88 -7.32 32.83
N SER A 438 -12.71 -6.67 32.87
CA SER A 438 -12.00 -6.30 34.09
C SER A 438 -11.67 -4.81 34.13
N ALA A 439 -11.44 -4.28 35.33
CA ALA A 439 -11.10 -2.87 35.54
C ALA A 439 -9.60 -2.58 35.48
N GLY A 440 -8.75 -3.61 35.35
CA GLY A 440 -7.30 -3.50 35.29
C GLY A 440 -6.81 -3.46 33.85
N LEU A 441 -5.99 -2.46 33.53
CA LEU A 441 -5.37 -2.28 32.23
C LEU A 441 -3.86 -2.16 32.36
N LYS A 442 -3.14 -3.07 31.74
CA LYS A 442 -1.72 -2.91 31.46
C LYS A 442 -1.55 -2.28 30.09
N VAL A 443 -0.79 -1.20 30.03
CA VAL A 443 -0.57 -0.42 28.82
C VAL A 443 0.92 -0.30 28.55
N THR A 444 1.31 -0.56 27.31
CA THR A 444 2.64 -0.23 26.78
C THR A 444 2.47 0.58 25.51
N GLY A 445 3.43 1.44 25.19
CA GLY A 445 3.35 2.26 23.99
C GLY A 445 4.66 2.37 23.23
N THR A 446 4.53 2.67 21.95
CA THR A 446 5.62 3.03 21.06
C THR A 446 5.23 4.29 20.29
N GLU A 447 6.13 5.26 20.18
CA GLU A 447 5.92 6.51 19.45
C GLU A 447 7.03 6.73 18.43
N LEU A 448 6.64 7.12 17.22
CA LEU A 448 7.47 7.65 16.17
C LEU A 448 7.20 9.16 16.07
N THR A 449 8.22 9.99 16.25
CA THR A 449 8.11 11.45 16.23
C THR A 449 9.45 12.06 15.82
N ALA A 450 9.44 13.37 15.55
CA ALA A 450 10.66 14.13 15.30
C ALA A 450 10.59 15.54 15.90
N SER A 451 11.73 16.24 15.89
CA SER A 451 11.83 17.63 16.35
C SER A 451 11.66 18.67 15.24
N ILE A 452 11.75 18.24 13.98
CA ILE A 452 11.54 19.06 12.79
C ILE A 452 10.65 18.31 11.79
N LYS A 453 9.81 19.03 11.06
CA LYS A 453 8.74 18.47 10.23
C LYS A 453 9.22 17.70 8.99
N ASP A 454 10.43 17.95 8.53
CA ASP A 454 11.05 17.24 7.41
C ASP A 454 12.17 16.29 7.87
N ALA A 455 12.21 15.94 9.17
CA ALA A 455 13.16 14.95 9.68
C ALA A 455 12.99 13.63 8.92
N HIS A 456 14.11 13.04 8.54
CA HIS A 456 14.19 11.84 7.72
C HIS A 456 15.47 11.06 8.00
N ASN A 457 15.49 9.82 7.56
CA ASN A 457 16.67 8.97 7.63
C ASN A 457 17.51 9.13 6.35
N THR A 458 18.83 9.14 6.50
CA THR A 458 19.78 9.13 5.37
C THR A 458 20.72 7.95 5.49
N PHE A 459 21.55 7.69 4.47
CA PHE A 459 22.58 6.65 4.57
C PHE A 459 23.66 6.95 5.62
N GLU A 460 23.85 8.22 5.98
CA GLU A 460 24.78 8.68 7.03
C GLU A 460 24.12 8.68 8.42
N GLN A 461 22.81 8.91 8.49
CA GLN A 461 22.02 8.93 9.72
C GLN A 461 20.77 8.04 9.54
N PRO A 462 20.95 6.71 9.51
CA PRO A 462 19.87 5.78 9.16
C PRO A 462 18.79 5.66 10.24
N ASP A 463 19.09 6.09 11.47
CA ASP A 463 18.21 5.99 12.63
C ASP A 463 17.79 7.35 13.20
N ALA A 464 17.76 8.41 12.36
CA ALA A 464 17.41 9.77 12.80
C ALA A 464 15.94 9.90 13.24
N VAL A 465 15.05 9.11 12.63
CA VAL A 465 13.61 9.04 12.89
C VAL A 465 13.22 7.57 12.99
N VAL A 466 13.19 7.06 14.22
CA VAL A 466 12.86 5.67 14.57
C VAL A 466 11.87 5.62 15.74
N PRO A 467 11.07 4.55 15.86
CA PRO A 467 10.17 4.40 17.00
C PRO A 467 10.93 4.27 18.32
N THR A 468 10.39 4.85 19.37
CA THR A 468 10.91 4.75 20.74
C THR A 468 9.81 4.34 21.71
N ALA A 469 10.19 3.86 22.90
CA ALA A 469 9.22 3.51 23.93
C ALA A 469 8.43 4.76 24.39
N TYR A 470 7.11 4.69 24.31
CA TYR A 470 6.20 5.76 24.74
C TYR A 470 5.73 5.53 26.17
N GLN A 471 5.86 6.55 27.02
CA GLN A 471 5.53 6.49 28.45
C GLN A 471 4.73 7.70 28.93
N ALA A 472 4.38 8.65 28.03
CA ALA A 472 3.71 9.89 28.40
C ALA A 472 2.18 9.71 28.56
N PHE A 473 1.77 8.70 29.33
CA PHE A 473 0.38 8.42 29.62
C PHE A 473 0.17 8.01 31.08
N THR A 474 -1.06 8.15 31.57
CA THR A 474 -1.50 7.59 32.86
C THR A 474 -2.74 6.74 32.65
N VAL A 475 -2.90 5.72 33.50
CA VAL A 475 -4.06 4.81 33.48
C VAL A 475 -4.82 4.97 34.78
N ASN A 476 -6.13 5.21 34.69
CA ASN A 476 -7.02 5.31 35.83
C ASN A 476 -8.28 4.47 35.57
N GLY A 477 -8.30 3.26 36.11
CA GLY A 477 -9.34 2.27 35.79
C GLY A 477 -9.32 1.96 34.30
N THR A 478 -10.41 2.28 33.61
CA THR A 478 -10.58 2.06 32.16
C THR A 478 -10.29 3.30 31.31
N THR A 479 -9.82 4.40 31.92
CA THR A 479 -9.46 5.62 31.21
C THR A 479 -7.95 5.76 31.08
N ILE A 480 -7.48 6.11 29.89
CA ILE A 480 -6.07 6.44 29.61
C ILE A 480 -5.99 7.92 29.27
N SER A 481 -5.16 8.67 30.00
CA SER A 481 -4.81 10.05 29.64
C SER A 481 -3.43 10.04 29.00
N ALA A 482 -3.35 10.26 27.70
CA ALA A 482 -2.12 10.26 26.92
C ALA A 482 -1.76 11.67 26.46
N LYS A 483 -0.46 11.97 26.41
CA LYS A 483 0.08 13.21 25.83
C LYS A 483 0.93 12.86 24.63
N LEU A 484 0.41 13.08 23.43
CA LEU A 484 1.11 12.81 22.19
C LEU A 484 2.13 13.92 21.90
N SER A 485 3.30 13.55 21.38
CA SER A 485 4.27 14.53 20.88
C SER A 485 3.71 15.28 19.65
N PRO A 486 4.18 16.49 19.32
CA PRO A 486 3.91 17.10 18.01
C PRO A 486 4.33 16.14 16.89
N MET A 487 3.65 16.17 15.74
CA MET A 487 3.99 15.38 14.54
C MET A 487 4.30 13.90 14.80
N SER A 488 3.42 13.20 15.50
CA SER A 488 3.70 11.87 16.02
C SER A 488 2.72 10.80 15.55
N VAL A 489 3.23 9.58 15.45
CA VAL A 489 2.44 8.35 15.30
C VAL A 489 2.72 7.49 16.54
N THR A 490 1.68 7.18 17.31
CA THR A 490 1.76 6.39 18.55
C THR A 490 0.90 5.14 18.43
N VAL A 491 1.40 3.99 18.89
CA VAL A 491 0.61 2.77 19.07
C VAL A 491 0.67 2.34 20.53
N LEU A 492 -0.50 2.14 21.14
CA LEU A 492 -0.65 1.60 22.49
C LEU A 492 -1.13 0.15 22.41
N GLU A 493 -0.45 -0.77 23.08
CA GLU A 493 -0.93 -2.13 23.34
C GLU A 493 -1.57 -2.17 24.74
N LEU A 494 -2.80 -2.66 24.81
CA LEU A 494 -3.61 -2.75 26.01
C LEU A 494 -3.92 -4.22 26.30
N ILE A 495 -3.62 -4.65 27.52
CA ILE A 495 -3.91 -6.00 28.02
C ILE A 495 -4.84 -5.85 29.23
N SER A 496 -6.02 -6.45 29.15
CA SER A 496 -6.96 -6.56 30.28
C SER A 496 -6.40 -7.54 31.30
N GLU A 497 -6.30 -7.13 32.57
CA GLU A 497 -5.80 -7.97 33.67
C GLU A 497 -6.88 -8.75 34.41
#